data_AF-A0A6V7L0J8-F1
#
_entry.id   AF-A0A6V7L0J8-F1
#
_cell.length_a   1.000
_cell.length_b   1.000
_cell.length_c   1.000
_cell.angle_alpha   90.00
_cell.angle_beta   90.00
_cell.angle_gamma   90.00
#
_symmetry.space_group_name_H-M   'P 1'
#
loop_
_entity.id
_entity.type
_entity.pdbx_description
1 polymer ?
#
loop_
_entity_poly.entity_id
_entity_poly.type
_entity_poly.pdbx_seq_one_letter_code
_entity_poly.pdbx_strand_id
1 'polypeptide(L)'
;SGDQVRCFHCDGGLHNWESDDDPWTEHARWFPKCGYVAMVRGQDFIRHCVDNRPPLDPLIFLGVPEEDDQDVTGTSMGPSRPSNSNTTPRRREITDSQVEELLNSSPARTALEIGLNVGRVKKAIKERMESVGRPYTNADQLIEHVRHVHLTEESNG
;
A
#
# COMPACT_ATOMS: atom_id res chain seq x y z
N SER A 1 -10.90 -18.85 -8.56
CA SER A 1 -11.36 -17.49 -8.25
C SER A 1 -11.86 -16.87 -9.55
N GLY A 2 -13.11 -16.40 -9.60
CA GLY A 2 -13.75 -15.87 -10.82
C GLY A 2 -13.69 -14.34 -10.92
N ASP A 3 -12.71 -13.73 -10.27
CA ASP A 3 -12.58 -12.29 -10.02
C ASP A 3 -11.54 -11.63 -10.95
N GLN A 4 -11.00 -12.37 -11.91
CA GLN A 4 -10.08 -11.82 -12.89
C GLN A 4 -10.77 -10.80 -13.79
N VAL A 5 -10.19 -9.60 -13.90
CA VAL A 5 -10.66 -8.52 -14.77
C VAL A 5 -9.52 -8.01 -15.63
N ARG A 6 -9.87 -7.47 -16.80
CA ARG A 6 -8.92 -6.87 -17.74
C ARG A 6 -9.32 -5.44 -18.05
N CYS A 7 -8.35 -4.54 -18.11
CA CYS A 7 -8.57 -3.20 -18.63
C CYS A 7 -8.77 -3.24 -20.14
N PHE A 8 -9.83 -2.57 -20.63
CA PHE A 8 -10.13 -2.44 -22.06
C PHE A 8 -9.10 -1.61 -22.87
N HIS A 9 -8.26 -0.81 -22.20
CA HIS A 9 -7.34 0.12 -22.86
C HIS A 9 -5.89 -0.38 -22.86
N CYS A 10 -5.40 -0.94 -21.76
CA CYS A 10 -4.00 -1.39 -21.65
C CYS A 10 -3.86 -2.91 -21.62
N ASP A 11 -4.97 -3.66 -21.69
CA ASP A 11 -5.03 -5.11 -21.53
C ASP A 11 -4.43 -5.66 -20.23
N GLY A 12 -4.12 -4.80 -19.25
CA GLY A 12 -3.64 -5.17 -17.94
C GLY A 12 -4.68 -6.00 -17.19
N GLY A 13 -4.25 -7.17 -16.70
CA GLY A 13 -5.09 -8.10 -15.94
C GLY A 13 -4.81 -8.04 -14.44
N LEU A 14 -5.85 -8.01 -13.62
CA LEU A 14 -5.78 -8.11 -12.17
C LEU A 14 -6.73 -9.23 -11.69
N HIS A 15 -6.34 -9.90 -10.61
CA HIS A 15 -7.08 -10.97 -9.96
C HIS A 15 -6.73 -10.97 -8.47
N ASN A 16 -7.36 -11.85 -7.68
CA ASN A 16 -7.22 -11.90 -6.22
C ASN A 16 -7.63 -10.59 -5.55
N TRP A 17 -8.77 -10.05 -5.94
CA TRP A 17 -9.31 -8.83 -5.37
C TRP A 17 -9.77 -9.06 -3.93
N GLU A 18 -9.34 -8.16 -3.06
CA GLU A 18 -9.80 -8.06 -1.68
C GLU A 18 -10.92 -7.02 -1.56
N SER A 19 -11.71 -7.09 -0.49
CA SER A 19 -12.87 -6.20 -0.29
C SER A 19 -12.50 -4.73 -0.13
N ASP A 20 -11.26 -4.44 0.26
CA ASP A 20 -10.71 -3.11 0.50
C ASP A 20 -9.87 -2.56 -0.67
N ASP A 21 -9.71 -3.33 -1.75
CA ASP A 21 -9.01 -2.89 -2.95
C ASP A 21 -9.80 -1.78 -3.69
N ASP A 22 -9.12 -0.69 -4.03
CA ASP A 22 -9.66 0.35 -4.92
C ASP A 22 -9.19 0.07 -6.37
N PRO A 23 -10.11 -0.14 -7.34
CA PRO A 23 -9.76 -0.50 -8.70
C PRO A 23 -8.81 0.49 -9.39
N TRP A 24 -8.94 1.79 -9.10
CA TRP A 24 -8.07 2.80 -9.69
C TRP A 24 -6.66 2.75 -9.10
N THR A 25 -6.56 2.57 -7.80
CA THR A 25 -5.30 2.47 -7.09
C THR A 25 -4.55 1.21 -7.54
N GLU A 26 -5.22 0.06 -7.60
CA GLU A 26 -4.61 -1.17 -8.10
C GLU A 26 -4.16 -1.01 -9.55
N HIS A 27 -5.02 -0.46 -10.41
CA HIS A 27 -4.66 -0.25 -11.81
C HIS A 27 -3.44 0.67 -11.97
N ALA A 28 -3.43 1.83 -11.29
CA ALA A 28 -2.31 2.76 -11.36
C ALA A 28 -1.01 2.17 -10.78
N ARG A 29 -1.12 1.35 -9.74
CA ARG A 29 0.01 0.68 -9.09
C ARG A 29 0.67 -0.38 -9.98
N TRP A 30 -0.14 -1.19 -10.66
CA TRP A 30 0.37 -2.32 -11.46
C TRP A 30 0.62 -1.94 -12.93
N PHE A 31 -0.14 -0.99 -13.49
CA PHE A 31 -0.06 -0.57 -14.89
C PHE A 31 0.06 0.97 -15.02
N PRO A 32 1.15 1.59 -14.51
CA PRO A 32 1.29 3.06 -14.48
C PRO A 32 1.40 3.70 -15.88
N LYS A 33 1.64 2.92 -16.93
CA LYS A 33 1.70 3.39 -18.32
C LYS A 33 0.35 3.40 -19.02
N CYS A 34 -0.75 3.03 -18.34
CA CYS A 34 -2.08 3.04 -18.94
C CYS A 34 -2.52 4.47 -19.29
N GLY A 35 -2.70 4.75 -20.59
CA GLY A 35 -3.15 6.04 -21.09
C GLY A 35 -4.51 6.47 -20.54
N TYR A 36 -5.43 5.52 -20.36
CA TYR A 36 -6.75 5.80 -19.79
C TYR A 36 -6.68 6.24 -18.32
N VAL A 37 -5.89 5.55 -17.49
CA VAL A 37 -5.72 5.96 -16.08
C VAL A 37 -5.04 7.31 -15.99
N ALA A 38 -4.02 7.55 -16.82
CA ALA A 38 -3.34 8.85 -16.88
C ALA A 38 -4.31 9.98 -17.26
N MET A 39 -5.21 9.72 -18.21
CA MET A 39 -6.22 10.68 -18.67
C MET A 39 -7.27 10.98 -17.59
N VAL A 40 -7.78 9.96 -16.89
CA VAL A 40 -8.88 10.12 -15.93
C VAL A 40 -8.42 10.56 -14.55
N ARG A 41 -7.27 10.05 -14.08
CA ARG A 41 -6.79 10.25 -12.70
C ARG A 41 -5.56 11.15 -12.59
N GLY A 42 -4.85 11.40 -13.70
CA GLY A 42 -3.65 12.24 -13.74
C GLY A 42 -2.35 11.53 -13.33
N GLN A 43 -1.22 12.14 -13.68
CA GLN A 43 0.11 11.58 -13.45
C GLN A 43 0.53 11.60 -11.96
N ASP A 44 0.09 12.58 -11.19
CA ASP A 44 0.44 12.66 -9.76
C ASP A 44 -0.22 11.55 -8.95
N PHE A 45 -1.47 11.17 -9.29
CA PHE A 45 -2.12 10.00 -8.73
C PHE A 45 -1.34 8.72 -9.03
N ILE A 46 -0.93 8.54 -10.30
CA ILE A 46 -0.16 7.36 -10.71
C ILE A 46 1.17 7.28 -9.95
N ARG A 47 1.91 8.39 -9.87
CA ARG A 47 3.17 8.46 -9.13
C ARG A 47 2.97 8.05 -7.68
N HIS A 48 1.95 8.62 -7.03
CA HIS A 48 1.61 8.26 -5.65
C HIS A 48 1.29 6.76 -5.51
N CYS A 49 0.52 6.16 -6.41
CA CYS A 49 0.22 4.72 -6.35
C CYS A 49 1.46 3.84 -6.54
N VAL A 50 2.38 4.23 -7.42
CA VAL A 50 3.63 3.50 -7.67
C VAL A 50 4.58 3.60 -6.48
N ASP A 51 4.74 4.79 -5.90
CA ASP A 51 5.60 5.03 -4.74
C ASP A 51 5.11 4.27 -3.49
N ASN A 52 3.80 4.00 -3.43
CA ASN A 52 3.16 3.25 -2.35
C ASN A 52 2.93 1.76 -2.68
N ARG A 53 3.63 1.21 -3.67
CA ARG A 53 3.54 -0.22 -3.98
C ARG A 53 4.12 -1.05 -2.82
N PRO A 54 3.42 -2.08 -2.32
CA PRO A 54 4.00 -2.99 -1.37
C PRO A 54 5.21 -3.70 -2.01
N PRO A 55 6.21 -4.11 -1.20
CA PRO A 55 7.31 -4.93 -1.70
C PRO A 55 6.73 -6.14 -2.43
N LEU A 56 7.19 -6.40 -3.65
CA LEU A 56 6.81 -7.60 -4.37
C LEU A 56 7.26 -8.80 -3.53
N ASP A 57 6.34 -9.73 -3.26
CA ASP A 57 6.69 -10.98 -2.59
C ASP A 57 7.75 -11.70 -3.44
N PRO A 58 8.96 -11.96 -2.91
CA PRO A 58 10.00 -12.70 -3.62
C PRO A 58 9.54 -14.09 -4.10
N LEU A 59 8.49 -14.65 -3.49
CA LEU A 59 7.89 -15.92 -3.90
C LEU A 59 7.24 -15.88 -5.30
N ILE A 60 6.92 -14.70 -5.85
CA ILE A 60 6.42 -14.56 -7.23
C ILE A 60 7.46 -15.05 -8.25
N PHE A 61 8.77 -14.96 -7.93
CA PHE A 61 9.84 -15.39 -8.82
C PHE A 61 10.23 -16.86 -8.66
N LEU A 62 9.88 -17.50 -7.54
CA LEU A 62 10.27 -18.89 -7.23
C LEU A 62 9.35 -19.95 -7.87
N GLY A 63 8.34 -19.51 -8.63
CA GLY A 63 7.34 -20.37 -9.25
C GLY A 63 7.44 -20.52 -10.77
N VAL A 64 8.56 -20.13 -11.40
CA VAL A 64 8.78 -20.41 -12.83
C VAL A 64 9.61 -21.68 -12.93
N PRO A 65 9.06 -22.82 -13.39
CA PRO A 65 9.89 -23.90 -13.90
C PRO A 65 10.68 -23.33 -15.07
N GLU A 66 12.00 -23.41 -14.99
CA GLU A 66 12.90 -23.17 -16.11
C GLU A 66 12.54 -24.18 -17.20
N GLU A 67 11.74 -23.75 -18.18
CA GLU A 67 11.56 -24.51 -19.42
C GLU A 67 12.78 -24.19 -20.30
N ASP A 68 13.73 -25.11 -20.22
CA ASP A 68 14.88 -25.27 -21.08
C ASP A 68 14.42 -25.26 -22.56
N ASP A 69 14.95 -24.35 -23.38
CA ASP A 69 15.52 -24.65 -24.71
C ASP A 69 16.00 -23.38 -25.46
N GLN A 70 17.30 -23.15 -25.34
CA GLN A 70 18.31 -22.86 -26.40
C GLN A 70 18.14 -21.72 -27.44
N ASP A 71 19.07 -20.75 -27.29
CA ASP A 71 19.93 -20.07 -28.27
C ASP A 71 19.39 -18.93 -29.19
N VAL A 72 19.88 -17.69 -28.98
CA VAL A 72 20.83 -17.01 -29.90
C VAL A 72 21.49 -15.78 -29.23
N THR A 73 22.80 -15.91 -29.01
CA THR A 73 23.90 -14.93 -28.94
C THR A 73 23.63 -13.41 -28.79
N GLY A 74 24.31 -12.75 -27.83
CA GLY A 74 24.70 -11.34 -28.04
C GLY A 74 25.05 -10.46 -26.83
N THR A 75 26.29 -10.59 -26.34
CA THR A 75 27.13 -9.47 -25.84
C THR A 75 27.04 -9.02 -24.37
N SER A 76 28.16 -9.29 -23.69
CA SER A 76 28.64 -8.76 -22.41
C SER A 76 28.78 -7.23 -22.39
N MET A 77 28.36 -6.59 -21.29
CA MET A 77 29.25 -5.87 -20.35
C MET A 77 28.42 -5.23 -19.24
N GLY A 78 28.75 -5.54 -17.98
CA GLY A 78 28.32 -4.77 -16.81
C GLY A 78 29.00 -3.40 -16.75
N PRO A 79 28.63 -2.57 -15.75
CA PRO A 79 29.54 -2.51 -14.62
C PRO A 79 28.85 -2.57 -13.25
N SER A 80 29.62 -3.07 -12.31
CA SER A 80 29.40 -3.19 -10.88
C SER A 80 29.03 -1.85 -10.21
N ARG A 81 28.04 -1.86 -9.31
CA ARG A 81 27.96 -0.90 -8.20
C ARG A 81 28.05 -1.68 -6.89
N PRO A 82 28.96 -1.31 -5.96
CA PRO A 82 28.88 -1.78 -4.60
C PRO A 82 27.86 -0.90 -3.87
N SER A 83 26.94 -1.50 -3.14
CA SER A 83 26.24 -0.80 -2.06
C SER A 83 25.91 -1.81 -0.99
N ASN A 84 26.95 -2.08 -0.21
CA ASN A 84 26.88 -2.65 1.11
C ASN A 84 25.93 -1.78 1.96
N SER A 85 24.80 -2.33 2.39
CA SER A 85 24.05 -1.79 3.52
C SER A 85 23.33 -2.92 4.22
N ASN A 86 24.06 -3.56 5.14
CA ASN A 86 23.46 -4.23 6.28
C ASN A 86 22.59 -3.20 7.01
N THR A 87 21.28 -3.25 6.79
CA THR A 87 20.32 -2.58 7.67
C THR A 87 19.29 -3.61 8.07
N THR A 88 19.37 -4.02 9.32
CA THR A 88 18.33 -4.75 10.02
C THR A 88 17.01 -3.96 9.91
N PRO A 89 15.86 -4.63 9.72
CA PRO A 89 14.57 -3.95 9.61
C PRO A 89 14.22 -3.39 10.99
N ARG A 90 14.54 -2.11 11.22
CA ARG A 90 14.02 -1.39 12.39
C ARG A 90 12.52 -1.23 12.18
N ARG A 91 11.72 -1.79 13.10
CA ARG A 91 10.33 -1.35 13.33
C ARG A 91 10.34 0.18 13.37
N ARG A 92 9.57 0.83 12.50
CA ARG A 92 9.47 2.28 12.48
C ARG A 92 8.69 2.70 13.73
N GLU A 93 9.40 3.11 14.78
CA GLU A 93 8.76 3.70 15.96
C GLU A 93 8.26 5.09 15.60
N ILE A 94 6.94 5.28 15.64
CA ILE A 94 6.28 6.57 15.41
C ILE A 94 6.32 7.36 16.71
N THR A 95 6.78 8.61 16.66
CA THR A 95 6.82 9.48 17.84
C THR A 95 5.44 10.06 18.16
N ASP A 96 5.17 10.35 19.43
CA ASP A 96 3.89 10.93 19.84
C ASP A 96 3.60 12.28 19.14
N SER A 97 4.63 13.07 18.84
CA SER A 97 4.48 14.31 18.07
C SER A 97 3.99 14.07 16.63
N GLN A 98 4.43 12.98 15.98
CA GLN A 98 3.95 12.60 14.64
C GLN A 98 2.49 12.14 14.70
N VAL A 99 2.09 11.42 15.75
CA VAL A 99 0.68 11.05 15.97
C VAL A 99 -0.19 12.31 16.16
N GLU A 100 0.30 13.30 16.91
CA GLU A 100 -0.40 14.58 17.11
C GLU A 100 -0.52 15.42 15.84
N GLU A 101 0.49 15.42 14.98
CA GLU A 101 0.40 16.04 13.67
C GLU A 101 -0.70 15.36 12.83
N LEU A 102 -0.74 14.03 12.82
CA LEU A 102 -1.74 13.26 12.09
C LEU A 102 -3.16 13.41 12.65
N LEU A 103 -3.34 13.72 13.93
CA LEU A 103 -4.65 14.05 14.49
C LEU A 103 -5.24 15.34 13.91
N ASN A 104 -4.39 16.25 13.41
CA ASN A 104 -4.85 17.47 12.75
C ASN A 104 -5.18 17.25 11.27
N SER A 105 -4.99 16.05 10.73
CA SER A 105 -5.35 15.71 9.35
C SER A 105 -6.87 15.72 9.13
N SER A 106 -7.30 15.92 7.88
CA SER A 106 -8.71 15.97 7.52
C SER A 106 -9.50 14.72 7.99
N PRO A 107 -9.01 13.47 7.79
CA PRO A 107 -9.71 12.28 8.28
C PRO A 107 -9.90 12.24 9.79
N ALA A 108 -8.85 12.63 10.54
CA ALA A 108 -8.88 12.62 12.00
C ALA A 108 -9.81 13.69 12.57
N ARG A 109 -9.83 14.88 11.98
CA ARG A 109 -10.76 15.95 12.38
C ARG A 109 -12.21 15.55 12.18
N THR A 110 -12.55 14.94 11.06
CA THR A 110 -13.91 14.44 10.80
C THR A 110 -14.32 13.37 11.81
N ALA A 111 -13.42 12.44 12.15
CA ALA A 111 -13.68 11.43 13.17
C ALA A 111 -13.97 12.06 14.54
N LEU A 112 -13.21 13.10 14.94
CA LEU A 112 -13.43 13.82 16.19
C LEU A 112 -14.73 14.62 16.20
N GLU A 113 -15.11 15.21 15.06
CA GLU A 113 -16.36 15.96 14.90
C GLU A 113 -17.60 15.06 15.06
N ILE A 114 -17.49 13.80 14.65
CA ILE A 114 -18.51 12.75 14.85
C ILE A 114 -18.55 12.28 16.33
N GLY A 115 -17.64 12.76 17.18
CA GLY A 115 -17.61 12.46 18.61
C GLY A 115 -16.78 11.23 18.98
N LEU A 116 -15.89 10.76 18.11
CA LEU A 116 -14.97 9.67 18.45
C LEU A 116 -13.94 10.12 19.50
N ASN A 117 -13.59 9.22 20.42
CA ASN A 117 -12.66 9.52 21.50
C ASN A 117 -11.24 9.78 20.96
N VAL A 118 -10.64 10.92 21.34
CA VAL A 118 -9.29 11.34 20.89
C VAL A 118 -8.23 10.28 21.20
N GLY A 119 -8.29 9.62 22.36
CA GLY A 119 -7.34 8.57 22.73
C GLY A 119 -7.42 7.36 21.81
N ARG A 120 -8.64 6.98 21.40
CA ARG A 120 -8.84 5.88 20.44
C ARG A 120 -8.38 6.25 19.03
N VAL A 121 -8.64 7.49 18.61
CA VAL A 121 -8.14 8.00 17.33
C VAL A 121 -6.61 8.04 17.32
N LYS A 122 -5.97 8.51 18.40
CA LYS A 122 -4.50 8.48 18.58
C LYS A 122 -3.96 7.04 18.46
N LYS A 123 -4.58 6.10 19.17
CA LYS A 123 -4.18 4.68 19.14
C LYS A 123 -4.29 4.09 17.73
N ALA A 124 -5.43 4.28 17.05
CA ALA A 124 -5.63 3.79 15.69
C ALA A 124 -4.67 4.42 14.67
N ILE A 125 -4.30 5.70 14.84
CA ILE A 125 -3.27 6.36 14.02
C ILE A 125 -1.90 5.75 14.27
N LYS A 126 -1.52 5.58 15.55
CA LYS A 126 -0.24 4.99 15.93
C LYS A 126 -0.10 3.57 15.40
N GLU A 127 -1.08 2.71 15.64
CA GLU A 127 -1.08 1.31 15.19
C GLU A 127 -1.02 1.20 13.67
N ARG A 128 -1.77 2.03 12.94
CA ARG A 128 -1.74 2.10 11.46
C ARG A 128 -0.35 2.51 10.96
N MET A 129 0.25 3.51 11.59
CA MET A 129 1.56 4.00 11.20
C MET A 129 2.69 3.04 11.57
N GLU A 130 2.55 2.24 12.63
CA GLU A 130 3.52 1.21 13.02
C GLU A 130 3.41 -0.07 12.18
N SER A 131 2.18 -0.46 11.79
CA SER A 131 1.93 -1.68 11.00
C SER A 131 2.08 -1.44 9.49
N VAL A 132 1.39 -0.43 8.97
CA VAL A 132 1.31 -0.13 7.53
C VAL A 132 2.30 0.96 7.12
N GLY A 133 2.71 1.83 8.05
CA GLY A 133 3.66 2.91 7.74
C GLY A 133 3.06 4.11 7.00
N ARG A 134 1.73 4.17 6.82
CA ARG A 134 1.03 5.21 6.04
C ARG A 134 -0.23 5.73 6.75
N PRO A 135 -0.54 7.04 6.65
CA PRO A 135 -1.71 7.62 7.31
C PRO A 135 -3.02 7.22 6.62
N TYR A 136 -4.15 7.54 7.25
CA TYR A 136 -5.45 7.37 6.64
C TYR A 136 -5.67 8.42 5.55
N THR A 137 -6.29 8.00 4.44
CA THR A 137 -6.63 8.89 3.31
C THR A 137 -8.09 9.34 3.35
N ASN A 138 -8.96 8.61 4.06
CA ASN A 138 -10.37 8.92 4.24
C ASN A 138 -10.76 8.72 5.72
N ALA A 139 -11.67 9.56 6.22
CA ALA A 139 -12.31 9.44 7.52
C ALA A 139 -12.98 8.08 7.72
N ASP A 140 -13.64 7.50 6.70
CA ASP A 140 -14.33 6.21 6.82
C ASP A 140 -13.37 5.08 7.24
N GLN A 141 -12.17 5.03 6.65
CA GLN A 141 -11.15 4.03 7.01
C GLN A 141 -10.67 4.18 8.45
N LEU A 142 -10.54 5.42 8.92
CA LEU A 142 -10.13 5.71 10.29
C LEU A 142 -11.24 5.37 11.28
N ILE A 143 -12.48 5.76 10.98
CA ILE A 143 -13.66 5.46 11.79
C ILE A 143 -13.80 3.94 11.95
N GLU A 144 -13.68 3.19 10.85
CA GLU A 144 -13.81 1.75 10.89
C GLU A 144 -12.72 1.09 11.74
N HIS A 145 -11.46 1.52 11.62
CA HIS A 145 -10.40 0.98 12.47
C HIS A 145 -10.61 1.34 13.95
N VAL A 146 -11.00 2.58 14.26
CA VAL A 146 -11.30 3.01 15.64
C VAL A 146 -12.42 2.18 16.26
N ARG A 147 -13.41 1.75 15.46
CA ARG A 147 -14.47 0.84 15.92
C ARG A 147 -13.95 -0.57 16.21
N HIS A 148 -13.00 -1.08 15.44
CA HIS A 148 -12.40 -2.41 15.69
C HIS A 148 -11.43 -2.43 16.88
N VAL A 149 -10.75 -1.32 17.16
CA VAL A 149 -9.91 -1.16 18.37
C VAL A 149 -10.74 -1.32 19.66
N HIS A 150 -12.08 -1.21 19.59
CA HIS A 150 -12.98 -1.49 20.72
C HIS A 150 -12.95 -2.95 21.19
N LEU A 151 -12.66 -3.92 20.30
CA LEU A 151 -12.73 -5.35 20.63
C LEU A 151 -11.46 -5.91 21.27
N THR A 152 -10.31 -5.24 21.13
CA THR A 152 -9.04 -5.73 21.66
C THR A 152 -8.75 -5.28 23.09
N GLU A 153 -9.55 -4.38 23.66
CA GLU A 153 -9.42 -3.95 25.06
C GLU A 153 -10.33 -4.72 26.04
N GLU A 154 -11.34 -5.46 25.56
CA GLU A 154 -12.24 -6.24 26.42
C GLU A 154 -11.79 -7.70 26.63
N SER A 155 -10.69 -8.15 26.01
CA SER A 155 -10.19 -9.53 26.12
C SER A 155 -8.87 -9.67 26.89
N ASN A 156 -8.43 -8.63 27.60
CA ASN A 156 -7.25 -8.70 28.47
C ASN A 156 -7.53 -8.25 29.92
N GLY A 157 -8.75 -8.50 30.40
CA GLY A 157 -9.14 -8.42 31.80
C GLY A 157 -9.36 -9.81 32.40
#